data_AF-A0A8X7UZ12-F1
#
_entry.id   AF-A0A8X7UZ12-F1
#
_cell.length_a   1.000
_cell.length_b   1.000
_cell.length_c   1.000
_cell.angle_alpha   90.00
_cell.angle_beta   90.00
_cell.angle_gamma   90.00
#
_symmetry.space_group_name_H-M   'P 1'
#
loop_
_entity.id
_entity.type
_entity.pdbx_description
1 polymer ?
#
loop_
_entity_poly.entity_id
_entity_poly.type
_entity_poly.pdbx_seq_one_letter_code
_entity_poly.pdbx_strand_id
1 'polypeptide(L)'
;SQVILLCTSILSTEKVLKSLPFPRLKRSTLFVDVLSVKEFPRNAFLQTLPQDFDILCTHPMFGPESGKNGWNGLSFVFDKVRIGMDDRRTSRCDSFLDIFAREGCSMVEMSCAEHDWHAAGSQFITHTVGRVLEKLGLESTPVDTKGYETLLKLVENTAGDSFDLYYGLFLYNPNAMEQLERFGFAFESLKKQLFGRLHGLLHKQLFGIDKETQITLETTGLSTFR
;
A
#
# COMPACT_ATOMS: atom_id res chain seq x y z
N SER A 1 -32.15 -5.45 13.51
CA SER A 1 -31.52 -5.69 12.21
C SER A 1 -30.24 -6.50 12.40
N GLN A 2 -29.87 -7.39 11.47
CA GLN A 2 -28.64 -8.21 11.59
C GLN A 2 -27.58 -7.69 10.62
N VAL A 3 -26.39 -7.44 11.15
CA VAL A 3 -25.15 -7.14 10.44
C VAL A 3 -24.12 -8.17 10.90
N ILE A 4 -23.38 -8.76 9.96
CA ILE A 4 -22.24 -9.64 10.24
C ILE A 4 -21.01 -8.96 9.66
N LEU A 5 -20.08 -8.62 10.55
CA LEU A 5 -18.80 -8.01 10.19
C LEU A 5 -17.71 -9.08 10.20
N LEU A 6 -17.07 -9.32 9.06
CA LEU A 6 -15.91 -10.19 8.92
C LEU A 6 -14.62 -9.39 9.17
N CYS A 7 -14.03 -9.60 10.34
CA CYS A 7 -12.74 -9.05 10.78
C CYS A 7 -11.63 -10.09 10.80
N THR A 8 -11.71 -11.10 9.92
CA THR A 8 -10.74 -12.19 9.80
C THR A 8 -9.52 -11.76 9.00
N SER A 9 -8.41 -12.51 9.07
CA SER A 9 -7.29 -12.29 8.14
C SER A 9 -7.73 -12.53 6.70
N ILE A 10 -7.09 -11.85 5.75
CA ILE A 10 -7.35 -12.03 4.32
C ILE A 10 -7.27 -13.52 3.95
N LEU A 11 -6.21 -14.20 4.41
CA LEU A 11 -5.92 -15.61 4.12
C LEU A 11 -7.00 -16.58 4.65
N SER A 12 -7.72 -16.22 5.72
CA SER A 12 -8.71 -17.11 6.36
C SER A 12 -10.15 -16.79 5.99
N THR A 13 -10.39 -15.66 5.31
CA THR A 13 -11.74 -15.11 5.12
C THR A 13 -12.67 -16.05 4.37
N GLU A 14 -12.22 -16.67 3.27
CA GLU A 14 -13.05 -17.64 2.55
C GLU A 14 -13.41 -18.87 3.39
N LYS A 15 -12.44 -19.40 4.14
CA LYS A 15 -12.66 -20.57 5.00
C LYS A 15 -13.70 -20.26 6.06
N VAL A 16 -13.60 -19.09 6.68
CA VAL A 16 -14.56 -18.63 7.68
C VAL A 16 -15.93 -18.42 7.04
N LEU A 17 -15.99 -17.71 5.91
CA LEU A 17 -17.24 -17.46 5.19
C LEU A 17 -17.98 -18.76 4.86
N LYS A 18 -17.29 -19.77 4.33
CA LYS A 18 -17.85 -21.08 3.99
C LYS A 18 -18.33 -21.89 5.21
N SER A 19 -17.84 -21.56 6.41
CA SER A 19 -18.24 -22.23 7.65
C SER A 19 -19.53 -21.67 8.28
N LEU A 20 -20.03 -20.53 7.79
CA LEU A 20 -21.17 -19.85 8.39
C LEU A 20 -22.51 -20.57 8.07
N PRO A 21 -23.43 -20.70 9.04
CA PRO A 21 -24.68 -21.40 8.85
C PRO A 21 -25.74 -20.51 8.17
N PHE A 22 -25.57 -20.17 6.89
CA PHE A 22 -26.45 -19.25 6.15
C PHE A 22 -27.96 -19.55 6.27
N PRO A 23 -28.44 -20.82 6.25
CA PRO A 23 -29.86 -21.11 6.39
C PRO A 23 -30.48 -20.66 7.73
N ARG A 24 -29.66 -20.44 8.76
CA ARG A 24 -30.10 -19.98 10.09
C ARG A 24 -30.12 -18.45 10.22
N LEU A 25 -29.61 -17.73 9.22
CA LEU A 25 -29.54 -16.27 9.22
C LEU A 25 -30.77 -15.67 8.54
N LYS A 26 -31.14 -14.44 8.93
CA LYS A 26 -32.21 -13.71 8.22
C LYS A 26 -31.76 -13.45 6.79
N ARG A 27 -32.66 -13.67 5.83
CA ARG A 27 -32.37 -13.52 4.40
C ARG A 27 -31.85 -12.14 4.04
N SER A 28 -32.34 -11.11 4.70
CA SER A 28 -31.86 -9.75 4.52
C SER A 28 -30.59 -9.43 5.32
N THR A 29 -29.80 -10.36 5.86
CA THR A 29 -28.62 -9.99 6.66
C THR A 29 -27.60 -9.20 5.83
N LEU A 30 -27.02 -8.15 6.42
CA LEU A 30 -25.93 -7.39 5.82
C LEU A 30 -24.58 -8.01 6.20
N PHE A 31 -23.83 -8.46 5.20
CA PHE A 31 -22.45 -8.89 5.35
C PHE A 31 -21.52 -7.72 5.03
N VAL A 32 -20.59 -7.49 5.93
CA VAL A 32 -19.57 -6.47 5.80
C VAL A 32 -18.20 -7.09 5.99
N ASP A 33 -17.22 -6.72 5.16
CA ASP A 33 -15.81 -7.01 5.45
C ASP A 33 -15.03 -5.73 5.75
N VAL A 34 -13.94 -5.87 6.50
CA VAL A 34 -12.95 -4.82 6.78
C VAL A 34 -11.54 -5.24 6.37
N LEU A 35 -11.43 -6.10 5.34
CA LEU A 35 -10.12 -6.56 4.87
C LEU A 35 -9.33 -5.39 4.27
N SER A 36 -8.03 -5.57 4.03
CA SER A 36 -7.22 -4.53 3.38
C SER A 36 -7.14 -4.63 1.85
N VAL A 37 -7.78 -5.64 1.27
CA VAL A 37 -8.02 -5.81 -0.18
C VAL A 37 -9.51 -5.94 -0.42
N LYS A 38 -10.03 -5.60 -1.59
CA LYS A 38 -11.47 -5.43 -1.82
C LYS A 38 -12.06 -6.30 -2.92
N GLU A 39 -11.35 -6.56 -4.01
CA GLU A 39 -11.86 -7.45 -5.06
C GLU A 39 -12.04 -8.88 -4.55
N PHE A 40 -11.08 -9.36 -3.75
CA PHE A 40 -11.14 -10.70 -3.16
C PHE A 40 -12.38 -10.94 -2.29
N PRO A 41 -12.64 -10.18 -1.20
CA PRO A 41 -13.84 -10.40 -0.39
C PRO A 41 -15.14 -10.15 -1.16
N ARG A 42 -15.16 -9.16 -2.06
CA ARG A 42 -16.31 -8.92 -2.96
C ARG A 42 -16.67 -10.17 -3.75
N ASN A 43 -15.69 -10.77 -4.42
CA ASN A 43 -15.91 -11.95 -5.26
C ASN A 43 -16.27 -13.17 -4.41
N ALA A 44 -15.61 -13.37 -3.26
CA ALA A 44 -15.94 -14.44 -2.32
C ALA A 44 -17.39 -14.33 -1.81
N PHE A 45 -17.84 -13.12 -1.46
CA PHE A 45 -19.21 -12.86 -1.04
C PHE A 45 -20.22 -13.10 -2.15
N LEU A 46 -19.99 -12.57 -3.36
CA LEU A 46 -20.91 -12.76 -4.48
C LEU A 46 -21.06 -14.24 -4.87
N GLN A 47 -20.00 -15.03 -4.77
CA GLN A 47 -20.02 -16.46 -5.09
C GLN A 47 -20.68 -17.31 -3.98
N THR A 48 -20.54 -16.91 -2.71
CA THR A 48 -20.90 -17.77 -1.58
C THR A 48 -22.24 -17.38 -0.93
N LEU A 49 -22.55 -16.08 -0.87
CA LEU A 49 -23.74 -15.59 -0.15
C LEU A 49 -25.00 -15.70 -1.02
N PRO A 50 -26.12 -16.20 -0.46
CA PRO A 50 -27.39 -16.23 -1.19
C PRO A 50 -27.82 -14.84 -1.68
N GLN A 51 -28.54 -14.78 -2.80
CA GLN A 51 -28.90 -13.53 -3.48
C GLN A 51 -29.65 -12.52 -2.59
N ASP A 52 -30.41 -13.03 -1.62
CA ASP A 52 -31.21 -12.19 -0.72
C ASP A 52 -30.38 -11.41 0.31
N PHE A 53 -29.10 -11.77 0.49
CA PHE A 53 -28.21 -11.14 1.48
C PHE A 53 -27.57 -9.86 0.92
N ASP A 54 -27.43 -8.85 1.79
CA ASP A 54 -26.75 -7.60 1.45
C ASP A 54 -25.22 -7.75 1.62
N ILE A 55 -24.47 -7.03 0.79
CA ILE A 55 -23.00 -7.01 0.76
C ILE A 55 -22.53 -5.57 0.74
N LEU A 56 -21.68 -5.23 1.71
CA LEU A 56 -20.96 -3.97 1.78
C LEU A 56 -19.48 -4.29 1.99
N CYS A 57 -18.62 -3.95 1.04
CA CYS A 57 -17.18 -4.12 1.22
C CYS A 57 -16.61 -2.82 1.80
N THR A 58 -15.78 -2.90 2.84
CA THR A 58 -15.22 -1.71 3.49
C THR A 58 -13.74 -1.86 3.80
N HIS A 59 -13.07 -0.74 3.96
CA HIS A 59 -11.70 -0.69 4.46
C HIS A 59 -11.49 0.60 5.25
N PRO A 60 -11.46 0.54 6.59
CA PRO A 60 -10.85 1.59 7.39
C PRO A 60 -9.39 1.70 6.99
N MET A 61 -8.95 2.81 6.40
CA MET A 61 -7.55 3.02 5.97
C MET A 61 -6.64 3.36 7.15
N PHE A 62 -6.94 2.80 8.32
CA PHE A 62 -6.28 3.02 9.59
C PHE A 62 -6.40 1.78 10.46
N GLY A 63 -5.43 1.61 11.36
CA GLY A 63 -5.36 0.51 12.30
C GLY A 63 -5.26 1.00 13.74
N PRO A 64 -4.99 0.10 14.71
CA PRO A 64 -4.84 0.46 16.12
C PRO A 64 -3.82 1.59 16.34
N GLU A 65 -2.70 1.58 15.63
CA GLU A 65 -1.65 2.59 15.80
C GLU A 65 -1.98 3.94 15.16
N SER A 66 -2.47 3.95 13.91
CA SER A 66 -2.80 5.20 13.22
C SER A 66 -4.11 5.83 13.69
N GLY A 67 -5.03 5.02 14.25
CA GLY A 67 -6.32 5.46 14.80
C GLY A 67 -6.36 5.61 16.32
N LYS A 68 -5.23 5.50 17.03
CA LYS A 68 -5.19 5.46 18.51
C LYS A 68 -5.76 6.70 19.21
N ASN A 69 -5.76 7.84 18.53
CA ASN A 69 -6.22 9.13 19.05
C ASN A 69 -7.60 9.53 18.49
N GLY A 70 -8.38 8.58 17.98
CA GLY A 70 -9.66 8.81 17.32
C GLY A 70 -9.56 8.72 15.80
N TRP A 71 -10.72 8.72 15.13
CA TRP A 71 -10.81 8.47 13.68
C TRP A 71 -11.12 9.72 12.85
N ASN A 72 -11.20 10.88 13.50
CA ASN A 72 -11.52 12.14 12.84
C ASN A 72 -10.49 12.47 11.74
N GLY A 73 -10.98 12.64 10.51
CA GLY A 73 -10.18 12.89 9.33
C GLY A 73 -9.51 11.65 8.72
N LEU A 74 -9.62 10.47 9.33
CA LEU A 74 -9.08 9.23 8.75
C LEU A 74 -10.02 8.69 7.67
N SER A 75 -9.45 8.16 6.59
CA SER A 75 -10.24 7.68 5.46
C SER A 75 -10.93 6.36 5.78
N PHE A 76 -12.22 6.27 5.47
CA PHE A 76 -13.00 5.05 5.49
C PHE A 76 -13.56 4.78 4.10
N VAL A 77 -13.05 3.75 3.43
CA VAL A 77 -13.44 3.39 2.07
C VAL A 77 -14.56 2.37 2.10
N PHE A 78 -15.55 2.50 1.22
CA PHE A 78 -16.63 1.52 1.09
C PHE A 78 -17.16 1.37 -0.34
N ASP A 79 -17.69 0.18 -0.63
CA ASP A 79 -18.39 -0.17 -1.87
C ASP A 79 -19.72 -0.87 -1.52
N LYS A 80 -20.84 -0.28 -1.93
CA LYS A 80 -22.19 -0.84 -1.77
C LYS A 80 -22.45 -1.93 -2.83
N VAL A 81 -21.70 -3.03 -2.76
CA VAL A 81 -21.68 -4.12 -3.76
C VAL A 81 -23.07 -4.69 -4.08
N ARG A 82 -23.87 -4.98 -3.06
CA ARG A 82 -25.25 -5.48 -3.25
C ARG A 82 -26.12 -5.07 -2.06
N ILE A 83 -26.92 -4.02 -2.21
CA ILE A 83 -27.91 -3.60 -1.22
C ILE A 83 -29.31 -3.74 -1.84
N GLY A 84 -30.22 -4.43 -1.16
CA GLY A 84 -31.59 -4.56 -1.64
C GLY A 84 -32.36 -3.24 -1.57
N MET A 85 -33.37 -3.12 -2.43
CA MET A 85 -34.04 -1.84 -2.72
C MET A 85 -35.02 -1.35 -1.64
N ASP A 86 -35.39 -2.19 -0.66
CA ASP A 86 -36.35 -1.76 0.37
C ASP A 86 -35.69 -0.85 1.43
N ASP A 87 -36.47 0.11 1.92
CA ASP A 87 -35.99 1.15 2.85
C ASP A 87 -35.30 0.59 4.09
N ARG A 88 -35.70 -0.61 4.57
CA ARG A 88 -35.10 -1.21 5.77
C ARG A 88 -33.67 -1.70 5.49
N ARG A 89 -33.39 -2.19 4.28
CA ARG A 89 -32.05 -2.64 3.88
C ARG A 89 -31.11 -1.46 3.68
N THR A 90 -31.57 -0.44 2.94
CA THR A 90 -30.84 0.82 2.74
C THR A 90 -30.54 1.49 4.07
N SER A 91 -31.55 1.69 4.93
CA SER A 91 -31.39 2.31 6.24
C SER A 91 -30.40 1.55 7.13
N ARG A 92 -30.35 0.21 7.07
CA ARG A 92 -29.36 -0.57 7.81
C ARG A 92 -27.94 -0.36 7.27
N CYS A 93 -27.75 -0.34 5.96
CA CYS A 93 -26.45 -0.08 5.35
C CYS A 93 -25.95 1.31 5.76
N ASP A 94 -26.80 2.32 5.62
CA ASP A 94 -26.46 3.70 5.99
C ASP A 94 -26.21 3.82 7.50
N SER A 95 -26.99 3.15 8.35
CA SER A 95 -26.75 3.12 9.80
C SER A 95 -25.40 2.50 10.17
N PHE A 96 -24.91 1.51 9.41
CA PHE A 96 -23.58 0.95 9.62
C PHE A 96 -22.49 1.93 9.20
N LEU A 97 -22.63 2.57 8.04
CA LEU A 97 -21.68 3.59 7.55
C LEU A 97 -21.63 4.80 8.48
N ASP A 98 -22.77 5.18 9.07
CA ASP A 98 -22.92 6.29 10.00
C ASP A 98 -22.11 6.11 11.30
N ILE A 99 -21.73 4.87 11.65
CA ILE A 99 -20.80 4.61 12.76
C ILE A 99 -19.47 5.32 12.50
N PHE A 100 -18.93 5.19 11.29
CA PHE A 100 -17.65 5.80 10.92
C PHE A 100 -17.79 7.29 10.63
N ALA A 101 -18.91 7.70 10.00
CA ALA A 101 -19.15 9.10 9.71
C ALA A 101 -19.26 9.95 10.99
N ARG A 102 -19.92 9.44 12.04
CA ARG A 102 -20.06 10.13 13.33
C ARG A 102 -18.74 10.27 14.10
N GLU A 103 -17.80 9.36 13.89
CA GLU A 103 -16.43 9.45 14.42
C GLU A 103 -15.55 10.43 13.62
N GLY A 104 -16.11 11.09 12.60
CA GLY A 104 -15.44 12.10 11.79
C GLY A 104 -14.58 11.52 10.67
N CYS A 105 -14.75 10.25 10.31
CA CYS A 105 -14.02 9.66 9.19
C CYS A 105 -14.31 10.41 7.87
N SER A 106 -13.30 10.52 7.02
CA SER A 106 -13.48 10.91 5.62
C SER A 106 -14.08 9.73 4.87
N MET A 107 -15.39 9.76 4.64
CA MET A 107 -16.12 8.70 3.96
C MET A 107 -15.86 8.73 2.44
N VAL A 108 -15.29 7.66 1.88
CA VAL A 108 -14.92 7.59 0.46
C VAL A 108 -15.62 6.39 -0.19
N GLU A 109 -16.60 6.66 -1.04
CA GLU A 109 -17.26 5.64 -1.85
C GLU A 109 -16.46 5.41 -3.14
N MET A 110 -16.06 4.16 -3.40
CA MET A 110 -15.41 3.76 -4.66
C MET A 110 -15.59 2.26 -4.89
N SER A 111 -15.42 1.80 -6.12
CA SER A 111 -15.50 0.36 -6.40
C SER A 111 -14.34 -0.42 -5.77
N CYS A 112 -14.57 -1.70 -5.48
CA CYS A 112 -13.50 -2.59 -5.00
C CYS A 112 -12.26 -2.62 -5.91
N ALA A 113 -12.45 -2.52 -7.24
CA ALA A 113 -11.35 -2.52 -8.20
C ALA A 113 -10.54 -1.23 -8.17
N GLU A 114 -11.21 -0.06 -8.10
CA GLU A 114 -10.54 1.23 -7.92
C GLU A 114 -9.75 1.27 -6.61
N HIS A 115 -10.35 0.76 -5.52
CA HIS A 115 -9.67 0.62 -4.25
C HIS A 115 -8.37 -0.18 -4.40
N ASP A 116 -8.44 -1.40 -4.95
CA ASP A 116 -7.26 -2.27 -5.01
C ASP A 116 -6.18 -1.70 -5.94
N TRP A 117 -6.56 -0.99 -7.02
CA TRP A 117 -5.63 -0.25 -7.86
C TRP A 117 -4.89 0.84 -7.07
N HIS A 118 -5.61 1.68 -6.32
CA HIS A 118 -5.01 2.71 -5.47
C HIS A 118 -4.17 2.12 -4.33
N ALA A 119 -4.67 1.10 -3.64
CA ALA A 119 -4.03 0.48 -2.49
C ALA A 119 -2.72 -0.22 -2.86
N ALA A 120 -2.63 -0.79 -4.07
CA ALA A 120 -1.38 -1.37 -4.57
C ALA A 120 -0.27 -0.32 -4.68
N GLY A 121 -0.57 0.86 -5.23
CA GLY A 121 0.41 1.94 -5.41
C GLY A 121 0.70 2.75 -4.14
N SER A 122 -0.08 2.57 -3.07
CA SER A 122 0.02 3.34 -1.82
C SER A 122 0.29 2.44 -0.62
N GLN A 123 -0.73 1.78 -0.09
CA GLN A 123 -0.63 0.91 1.09
C GLN A 123 0.40 -0.19 0.89
N PHE A 124 0.30 -0.97 -0.21
CA PHE A 124 1.20 -2.10 -0.44
C PHE A 124 2.66 -1.64 -0.51
N ILE A 125 2.97 -0.58 -1.27
CA ILE A 125 4.31 0.02 -1.32
C ILE A 125 4.76 0.51 0.07
N THR A 126 3.89 1.13 0.84
CA THR A 126 4.20 1.61 2.20
C THR A 126 4.62 0.43 3.11
N HIS A 127 3.89 -0.68 3.08
CA HIS A 127 4.29 -1.89 3.80
C HIS A 127 5.58 -2.52 3.25
N THR A 128 5.76 -2.57 1.94
CA THR A 128 6.98 -3.10 1.32
C THR A 128 8.20 -2.31 1.79
N VAL A 129 8.15 -0.97 1.76
CA VAL A 129 9.23 -0.11 2.23
C VAL A 129 9.48 -0.31 3.73
N GLY A 130 8.43 -0.27 4.55
CA GLY A 130 8.57 -0.49 6.00
C GLY A 130 9.25 -1.82 6.33
N ARG A 131 8.87 -2.91 5.66
CA ARG A 131 9.48 -4.24 5.85
C ARG A 131 10.90 -4.35 5.30
N VAL A 132 11.23 -3.65 4.22
CA VAL A 132 12.62 -3.58 3.73
C VAL A 132 13.49 -2.85 4.76
N LEU A 133 13.01 -1.73 5.30
CA LEU A 133 13.72 -0.97 6.34
C LEU A 133 13.87 -1.78 7.64
N GLU A 134 12.85 -2.51 8.05
CA GLU A 134 12.94 -3.48 9.16
C GLU A 134 14.03 -4.51 8.90
N LYS A 135 14.07 -5.12 7.69
CA LYS A 135 15.10 -6.09 7.31
C LYS A 135 16.50 -5.52 7.22
N LEU A 136 16.64 -4.22 6.94
CA LEU A 136 17.92 -3.51 7.00
C LEU A 136 18.41 -3.30 8.43
N GLY A 137 17.55 -3.47 9.44
CA GLY A 137 17.91 -3.28 10.85
C GLY A 137 18.12 -1.81 11.20
N LEU A 138 17.22 -0.93 10.75
CA LEU A 138 17.29 0.50 11.10
C LEU A 138 17.22 0.69 12.62
N GLU A 139 18.18 1.44 13.15
CA GLU A 139 18.22 1.87 14.55
C GLU A 139 18.36 3.40 14.63
N SER A 140 17.88 4.00 15.73
CA SER A 140 18.07 5.42 15.99
C SER A 140 19.54 5.74 16.28
N THR A 141 19.97 6.92 15.87
CA THR A 141 21.36 7.39 16.02
C THR A 141 21.39 8.79 16.64
N PRO A 142 22.54 9.22 17.21
CA PRO A 142 22.70 10.58 17.72
C PRO A 142 22.59 11.69 16.66
N VAL A 143 22.59 11.35 15.38
CA VAL A 143 22.57 12.29 14.25
C VAL A 143 21.33 12.12 13.36
N ASP A 144 20.25 11.57 13.92
CA ASP A 144 19.01 11.36 13.20
C ASP A 144 18.47 12.66 12.60
N THR A 145 18.16 12.61 11.30
CA THR A 145 17.43 13.68 10.63
C THR A 145 15.92 13.50 10.84
N LYS A 146 15.14 14.57 10.70
CA LYS A 146 13.67 14.47 10.74
C LYS A 146 13.08 13.53 9.69
N GLY A 147 13.74 13.42 8.54
CA GLY A 147 13.39 12.41 7.52
C GLY A 147 13.62 10.99 8.02
N TYR A 148 14.77 10.73 8.66
CA TYR A 148 15.08 9.41 9.21
C TYR A 148 14.17 9.03 10.39
N GLU A 149 13.84 9.97 11.28
CA GLU A 149 12.82 9.76 12.33
C GLU A 149 11.47 9.30 11.75
N THR A 150 11.11 9.78 10.55
CA THR A 150 9.87 9.36 9.86
C THR A 150 9.98 7.93 9.32
N LEU A 151 11.16 7.52 8.86
CA LEU A 151 11.42 6.13 8.44
C LEU A 151 11.36 5.16 9.62
N LEU A 152 11.92 5.54 10.78
CA LEU A 152 11.80 4.74 12.01
C LEU A 152 10.34 4.55 12.41
N LYS A 153 9.54 5.63 12.40
CA LYS A 153 8.09 5.55 12.65
C LYS A 153 7.36 4.68 11.62
N LEU A 154 7.79 4.70 10.36
CA LEU A 154 7.22 3.80 9.34
C LEU A 154 7.51 2.34 9.67
N VAL A 155 8.73 2.00 10.11
CA VAL A 155 9.08 0.66 10.57
C VAL A 155 8.19 0.27 11.75
N GLU A 156 8.08 1.11 12.79
CA GLU A 156 7.21 0.86 13.95
C GLU A 156 5.76 0.60 13.54
N ASN A 157 5.19 1.45 12.66
CA ASN A 157 3.82 1.32 12.20
C ASN A 157 3.57 0.05 11.37
N THR A 158 4.57 -0.44 10.63
CA THR A 158 4.43 -1.62 9.76
C THR A 158 4.85 -2.92 10.43
N ALA A 159 5.68 -2.86 11.48
CA ALA A 159 6.09 -3.99 12.29
C ALA A 159 4.96 -4.51 13.20
N GLY A 160 4.03 -3.64 13.59
CA GLY A 160 2.83 -4.04 14.33
C GLY A 160 1.91 -4.99 13.55
N ASP A 161 2.00 -5.00 12.22
CA ASP A 161 1.20 -5.85 11.36
C ASP A 161 1.85 -7.19 11.05
N SER A 162 1.05 -8.26 11.11
CA SER A 162 1.52 -9.61 10.85
C SER A 162 2.03 -9.77 9.41
N PHE A 163 3.00 -10.66 9.23
CA PHE A 163 3.47 -10.99 7.88
C PHE A 163 2.33 -11.54 7.00
N ASP A 164 1.39 -12.28 7.58
CA ASP A 164 0.20 -12.79 6.90
C ASP A 164 -0.67 -11.67 6.31
N LEU A 165 -0.79 -10.52 6.98
CA LEU A 165 -1.50 -9.37 6.43
C LEU A 165 -0.79 -8.87 5.17
N TYR A 166 0.52 -8.62 5.25
CA TYR A 166 1.31 -8.15 4.11
C TYR A 166 1.31 -9.15 2.95
N TYR A 167 1.46 -10.44 3.25
CA TYR A 167 1.37 -11.50 2.25
C TYR A 167 -0.02 -11.53 1.61
N GLY A 168 -1.07 -11.31 2.40
CA GLY A 168 -2.43 -11.15 1.89
C GLY A 168 -2.60 -9.96 0.94
N LEU A 169 -1.98 -8.80 1.24
CA LEU A 169 -1.98 -7.64 0.34
C LEU A 169 -1.37 -7.99 -1.02
N PHE A 170 -0.26 -8.74 -1.02
CA PHE A 170 0.40 -9.17 -2.24
C PHE A 170 -0.42 -10.21 -3.01
N LEU A 171 -0.88 -11.26 -2.32
CA LEU A 171 -1.50 -12.43 -2.94
C LEU A 171 -2.88 -12.11 -3.52
N TYR A 172 -3.64 -11.24 -2.86
CA TYR A 172 -5.05 -10.99 -3.19
C TYR A 172 -5.32 -9.63 -3.83
N ASN A 173 -4.29 -8.84 -4.12
CA ASN A 173 -4.40 -7.66 -4.97
C ASN A 173 -3.65 -7.92 -6.28
N PRO A 174 -4.35 -8.06 -7.43
CA PRO A 174 -3.72 -8.39 -8.71
C PRO A 174 -2.72 -7.32 -9.18
N ASN A 175 -2.84 -6.09 -8.69
CA ASN A 175 -1.96 -4.98 -9.04
C ASN A 175 -0.65 -4.94 -8.23
N ALA A 176 -0.54 -5.73 -7.14
CA ALA A 176 0.60 -5.67 -6.23
C ALA A 176 1.92 -6.10 -6.88
N MET A 177 1.89 -7.12 -7.76
CA MET A 177 3.10 -7.60 -8.45
C MET A 177 3.73 -6.51 -9.31
N GLU A 178 2.93 -5.79 -10.10
CA GLU A 178 3.43 -4.69 -10.94
C GLU A 178 4.12 -3.61 -10.07
N GLN A 179 3.52 -3.26 -8.93
CA GLN A 179 4.09 -2.27 -8.02
C GLN A 179 5.40 -2.75 -7.39
N LEU A 180 5.49 -4.03 -7.03
CA LEU A 180 6.72 -4.62 -6.50
C LEU A 180 7.86 -4.62 -7.54
N GLU A 181 7.57 -4.98 -8.79
CA GLU A 181 8.53 -4.91 -9.89
C GLU A 181 8.98 -3.48 -10.16
N ARG A 182 8.04 -2.53 -10.22
CA ARG A 182 8.34 -1.10 -10.38
C ARG A 182 9.23 -0.56 -9.26
N PHE A 183 8.98 -0.98 -8.02
CA PHE A 183 9.84 -0.64 -6.88
C PHE A 183 11.27 -1.19 -7.07
N GLY A 184 11.40 -2.46 -7.47
CA GLY A 184 12.69 -3.09 -7.76
C GLY A 184 13.45 -2.39 -8.89
N PHE A 185 12.77 -2.06 -10.00
CA PHE A 185 13.38 -1.32 -11.10
C PHE A 185 13.83 0.08 -10.71
N ALA A 186 13.04 0.79 -9.89
CA ALA A 186 13.42 2.10 -9.38
C ALA A 186 14.68 2.02 -8.52
N PHE A 187 14.77 1.02 -7.65
CA PHE A 187 15.96 0.79 -6.81
C PHE A 187 17.22 0.50 -7.65
N GLU A 188 17.14 -0.42 -8.60
CA GLU A 188 18.27 -0.75 -9.48
C GLU A 188 18.67 0.42 -10.39
N SER A 189 17.71 1.20 -10.88
CA SER A 189 17.98 2.42 -11.65
C SER A 189 18.78 3.44 -10.83
N LEU A 190 18.36 3.69 -9.58
CA LEU A 190 19.05 4.60 -8.67
C LEU A 190 20.48 4.13 -8.38
N LYS A 191 20.63 2.82 -8.11
CA LYS A 191 21.94 2.19 -7.91
C LYS A 191 22.86 2.40 -9.12
N LYS A 192 22.38 2.15 -10.34
CA LYS A 192 23.14 2.37 -11.59
C LYS A 192 23.55 3.84 -11.75
N GLN A 193 22.68 4.78 -11.41
CA GLN A 193 23.00 6.21 -11.48
C GLN A 193 24.16 6.59 -10.57
N LEU A 194 24.20 6.04 -9.34
CA LEU A 194 25.30 6.26 -8.39
C LEU A 194 26.62 5.68 -8.90
N PHE A 195 26.63 4.41 -9.30
CA PHE A 195 27.84 3.76 -9.81
C PHE A 195 28.34 4.35 -11.13
N GLY A 196 27.44 4.78 -12.02
CA GLY A 196 27.80 5.44 -13.27
C GLY A 196 28.56 6.74 -13.03
N ARG A 197 28.13 7.56 -12.06
CA ARG A 197 28.84 8.78 -11.67
C ARG A 197 30.20 8.48 -11.04
N LEU A 198 30.27 7.47 -10.17
CA LEU A 198 31.53 7.03 -9.56
C LEU A 198 32.54 6.57 -10.63
N HIS A 199 32.11 5.76 -11.59
CA HIS A 199 32.98 5.31 -12.68
C HIS A 199 33.48 6.48 -13.53
N GLY A 200 32.62 7.46 -13.82
CA GLY A 200 33.01 8.68 -14.52
C GLY A 200 34.05 9.51 -13.77
N LEU A 201 33.96 9.61 -12.43
CA LEU A 201 34.96 10.27 -11.60
C LEU A 201 36.29 9.52 -11.60
N LEU A 202 36.27 8.20 -11.40
CA LEU A 202 37.46 7.36 -11.43
C LEU A 202 38.15 7.39 -12.79
N HIS A 203 37.40 7.33 -13.88
CA HIS A 203 37.95 7.43 -15.24
C HIS A 203 38.62 8.79 -15.48
N LYS A 204 38.03 9.90 -14.98
CA LYS A 204 38.67 11.22 -15.06
C LYS A 204 39.92 11.33 -14.18
N GLN A 205 39.97 10.67 -13.03
CA GLN A 205 41.16 10.68 -12.18
C GLN A 205 42.28 9.79 -12.75
N LEU A 206 41.94 8.65 -13.35
CA LEU A 206 42.91 7.69 -13.91
C LEU A 206 43.42 8.09 -15.29
N PHE A 207 42.60 8.76 -16.11
CA PHE A 207 42.91 9.10 -17.51
C PHE A 207 42.81 10.60 -17.82
N GLY A 208 42.65 11.46 -16.81
CA GLY A 208 42.46 12.91 -16.97
C GLY A 208 43.66 13.76 -16.54
N ILE A 209 44.89 13.30 -16.76
CA ILE A 209 46.09 14.15 -16.87
C ILE A 209 46.68 14.02 -18.28
N ASP A 210 45.85 14.06 -19.34
CA ASP A 210 46.36 13.92 -20.72
C ASP A 210 45.67 14.85 -21.74
N LYS A 211 45.17 16.01 -21.30
CA LYS A 211 44.68 17.05 -22.23
C LYS A 211 45.10 18.49 -21.94
N GLU A 212 46.12 18.72 -21.10
CA GLU A 212 46.77 20.05 -20.99
C GLU A 212 48.24 20.07 -21.45
N THR A 213 48.85 18.93 -21.77
CA THR A 213 50.26 18.87 -22.18
C THR A 213 50.50 18.92 -23.70
N GLN A 214 49.44 19.02 -24.53
CA GLN A 214 49.58 19.09 -26.00
C GLN A 214 49.30 20.46 -26.63
N ILE A 215 48.96 21.50 -25.86
CA ILE A 215 48.73 22.85 -26.43
C ILE A 215 49.94 23.78 -26.24
N THR A 216 50.90 23.43 -25.36
CA THR A 216 52.06 24.28 -25.04
C THR A 216 53.33 23.93 -25.84
N LEU A 217 53.29 22.95 -26.75
CA LEU A 217 54.42 22.62 -27.63
C LEU A 217 54.30 23.22 -29.05
N GLU A 218 53.15 23.80 -29.43
CA GLU A 218 52.98 24.44 -30.74
C GLU A 218 53.15 25.98 -30.72
N THR A 219 53.32 26.61 -29.55
CA THR A 219 53.29 28.08 -29.43
C THR A 219 54.59 28.79 -29.01
N THR A 220 55.71 28.09 -28.81
CA THR A 220 57.02 28.74 -28.58
C THR A 220 58.15 28.16 -29.43
N GLY A 221 58.53 28.84 -30.51
CA GLY A 221 59.85 28.71 -31.14
C GLY A 221 59.86 28.46 -32.66
N LEU A 222 59.52 29.47 -33.48
CA LEU A 222 60.45 30.17 -34.40
C LEU A 222 61.10 29.26 -35.47
N SER A 223 60.57 29.21 -36.70
CA SER A 223 61.04 30.04 -37.82
C SER A 223 62.55 30.28 -37.83
N THR A 224 63.28 29.69 -38.78
CA THR A 224 63.92 30.48 -39.86
C THR A 224 64.81 29.68 -40.84
N PHE A 225 64.70 30.11 -42.11
CA PHE A 225 65.68 30.18 -43.20
C PHE A 225 66.06 28.94 -44.06
N ARG A 226 65.67 29.11 -45.34
CA ARG A 226 66.28 28.70 -46.63
C ARG A 226 66.19 27.25 -47.07
#